data_AF-A0A8J6Z2M9-F1
#
_entry.id   AF-A0A8J6Z2M9-F1
#
_cell.length_a   1.000
_cell.length_b   1.000
_cell.length_c   1.000
_cell.angle_alpha   90.00
_cell.angle_beta   90.00
_cell.angle_gamma   90.00
#
_symmetry.space_group_name_H-M   'P 1'
#
loop_
_entity.id
_entity.type
_entity.pdbx_description
1 polymer ?
#
loop_
_entity_poly.entity_id
_entity_poly.type
_entity_poly.pdbx_seq_one_letter_code
_entity_poly.pdbx_strand_id
1 'polypeptide(L)'
;MIGLAGLGFSPNRFLEEARLSPMEKKIFLAMLHSEGAYVYPSLHTLRFELRLREATVDSAKLLDATPAGFAPFATSRCNPQYWNRTREGGFRLKEGVEPATALFDIFENGEKYAFECATAVVIVL
;
A
#
# COMPACT_ATOMS: atom_id res chain seq x y z
N MET A 1 -14.52 9.28 14.63
CA MET A 1 -15.41 8.23 15.23
C MET A 1 -15.24 6.94 14.46
N ILE A 2 -15.14 5.78 15.13
CA ILE A 2 -15.14 4.45 14.47
C ILE A 2 -16.41 3.71 14.90
N GLY A 3 -17.15 3.15 13.95
CA GLY A 3 -18.39 2.42 14.19
C GLY A 3 -18.55 1.19 13.31
N LEU A 4 -19.38 0.24 13.76
CA LEU A 4 -19.82 -0.92 12.97
C LEU A 4 -21.31 -0.75 12.63
N ALA A 5 -21.69 -1.04 11.39
CA ALA A 5 -23.08 -0.94 10.97
C ALA A 5 -23.97 -1.89 11.79
N GLY A 6 -25.06 -1.36 12.35
CA GLY A 6 -26.10 -2.15 13.03
C GLY A 6 -25.75 -2.69 14.43
N LEU A 7 -24.60 -2.34 15.03
CA LEU A 7 -24.18 -2.83 16.35
C LEU A 7 -23.59 -1.73 17.23
N GLY A 8 -23.67 -1.92 18.55
CA GLY A 8 -22.86 -1.16 19.51
C GLY A 8 -21.39 -1.57 19.39
N PHE A 9 -20.55 -0.69 18.83
CA PHE A 9 -19.10 -0.88 18.77
C PHE A 9 -18.44 -0.09 19.90
N SER A 10 -17.58 -0.75 20.68
CA SER A 10 -16.73 -0.11 21.69
C SER A 10 -15.28 -0.11 21.22
N PRO A 11 -14.73 1.05 20.79
CA PRO A 11 -13.34 1.17 20.38
C PRO A 11 -12.34 0.73 21.45
N ASN A 12 -12.61 1.05 22.73
CA ASN A 12 -11.73 0.71 23.84
C ASN A 12 -11.67 -0.81 24.07
N ARG A 13 -12.83 -1.48 24.05
CA ARG A 13 -12.88 -2.95 24.16
C ARG A 13 -12.14 -3.60 22.99
N PHE A 14 -12.33 -3.09 21.77
CA PHE A 14 -11.62 -3.61 20.61
C PHE A 14 -10.10 -3.46 20.76
N LEU A 15 -9.59 -2.32 21.24
CA LEU A 15 -8.17 -2.11 21.48
C LEU A 15 -7.55 -3.08 22.50
N GLU A 16 -8.30 -3.48 23.52
CA GLU A 16 -7.86 -4.40 24.57
C GLU A 16 -7.90 -5.87 24.11
N GLU A 17 -8.96 -6.26 23.42
CA GLU A 17 -9.19 -7.66 23.04
C GLU A 17 -8.54 -8.04 21.71
N ALA A 18 -8.37 -7.09 20.79
CA ALA A 18 -7.78 -7.36 19.49
C ALA A 18 -6.26 -7.51 19.61
N ARG A 19 -5.73 -8.61 19.07
CA ARG A 19 -4.30 -8.82 18.89
C ARG A 19 -3.79 -7.98 17.71
N LEU A 20 -3.67 -6.68 17.94
CA LEU A 20 -3.14 -5.71 16.97
C LEU A 20 -1.62 -5.59 17.08
N SER A 21 -0.95 -5.42 15.95
CA SER A 21 0.47 -5.02 15.89
C SER A 21 0.67 -3.62 16.51
N PRO A 22 1.91 -3.23 16.86
CA PRO A 22 2.19 -1.85 17.29
C PRO A 22 1.77 -0.79 16.25
N MET A 23 1.92 -1.08 14.96
CA MET A 23 1.54 -0.15 13.89
C MET A 23 0.02 -0.09 13.73
N GLU A 24 -0.67 -1.23 13.73
CA GLU A 24 -2.14 -1.29 13.68
C GLU A 24 -2.76 -0.52 14.87
N LYS A 25 -2.19 -0.62 16.07
CA LYS A 25 -2.62 0.18 17.23
C LYS A 25 -2.46 1.67 17.00
N LYS A 26 -1.31 2.10 16.46
CA LYS A 26 -1.06 3.52 16.13
C LYS A 26 -2.04 4.02 15.08
N ILE A 27 -2.28 3.24 14.03
CA ILE A 27 -3.25 3.55 12.97
C ILE A 27 -4.67 3.67 13.55
N PHE A 28 -5.10 2.69 14.34
CA PHE A 28 -6.43 2.69 14.94
C PHE A 28 -6.65 3.92 15.85
N LEU A 29 -5.66 4.26 16.69
CA LEU A 29 -5.73 5.46 17.54
C LEU A 29 -5.77 6.74 16.71
N ALA A 30 -5.00 6.83 15.62
CA ALA A 30 -5.05 7.97 14.71
C ALA A 30 -6.43 8.11 14.05
N MET A 31 -7.02 7.01 13.60
CA MET A 31 -8.39 7.00 13.06
C MET A 31 -9.42 7.43 14.10
N LEU A 32 -9.30 6.91 15.33
CA LEU A 32 -10.21 7.21 16.43
C LEU A 32 -10.21 8.70 16.80
N HIS A 33 -9.03 9.33 16.82
CA HIS A 33 -8.85 10.75 17.15
C HIS A 33 -9.01 11.71 15.97
N SER A 34 -9.10 11.20 14.74
CA SER A 34 -9.34 12.05 13.57
C SER A 34 -10.79 12.54 13.50
N GLU A 35 -11.00 13.66 12.81
CA GLU A 35 -12.33 14.25 12.60
C GLU A 35 -13.24 13.38 11.71
N GLY A 36 -12.66 12.44 10.96
CA GLY A 36 -13.37 11.54 10.06
C GLY A 36 -14.26 10.52 10.79
N ALA A 37 -15.37 10.17 10.14
CA ALA A 37 -16.19 9.03 10.53
C ALA A 37 -15.80 7.79 9.71
N TYR A 38 -15.37 6.73 10.40
CA TYR A 38 -15.09 5.42 9.80
C TYR A 38 -16.19 4.45 10.20
N VAL A 39 -17.04 4.08 9.24
CA VAL A 39 -18.16 3.17 9.47
C VAL A 39 -17.94 1.92 8.64
N TYR A 40 -17.88 0.77 9.31
CA TYR A 40 -17.59 -0.51 8.68
C TYR A 40 -18.81 -1.42 8.69
N PRO A 41 -19.02 -2.24 7.65
CA PRO A 41 -20.09 -3.23 7.64
C PRO A 41 -19.82 -4.40 8.60
N SER A 42 -18.56 -4.62 8.98
CA SER A 42 -18.18 -5.71 9.88
C SER A 42 -16.84 -5.47 10.58
N LEU A 43 -16.59 -6.20 11.67
CA LEU A 43 -15.27 -6.24 12.31
C LEU A 43 -14.16 -6.73 11.38
N HIS A 44 -14.51 -7.63 10.45
CA HIS A 44 -13.57 -8.14 9.45
C HIS A 44 -13.07 -7.02 8.54
N THR A 45 -13.96 -6.14 8.06
CA THR A 45 -13.59 -5.01 7.20
C THR A 45 -12.72 -3.98 7.93
N LEU A 46 -13.02 -3.68 9.20
CA LEU A 46 -12.16 -2.84 10.04
C LEU A 46 -10.75 -3.44 10.15
N ARG A 47 -10.64 -4.73 10.46
CA ARG A 47 -9.33 -5.42 10.54
C ARG A 47 -8.59 -5.44 9.21
N PHE A 48 -9.31 -5.61 8.10
CA PHE A 48 -8.73 -5.54 6.77
C PHE A 48 -8.11 -4.16 6.51
N GLU A 49 -8.81 -3.06 6.82
CA GLU A 49 -8.26 -1.72 6.62
C GLU A 49 -7.03 -1.46 7.51
N LEU A 50 -7.03 -1.91 8.76
CA LEU A 50 -5.86 -1.76 9.64
C LEU A 50 -4.62 -2.47 9.06
N ARG A 51 -4.80 -3.71 8.60
CA ARG A 51 -3.72 -4.48 7.95
C ARG A 51 -3.27 -3.86 6.65
N LEU A 52 -4.22 -3.39 5.82
CA LEU A 52 -3.91 -2.73 4.55
C LEU A 52 -3.06 -1.49 4.80
N ARG A 53 -3.47 -0.63 5.75
CA ARG A 53 -2.72 0.59 6.09
C ARG A 53 -1.34 0.29 6.66
N GLU A 54 -1.19 -0.75 7.49
CA GLU A 54 0.13 -1.21 7.95
C GLU A 54 0.98 -1.69 6.76
N ALA A 55 0.43 -2.54 5.89
CA ALA A 55 1.12 -3.05 4.71
C ALA A 55 1.53 -1.95 3.72
N THR A 56 0.72 -0.89 3.56
CA THR A 56 1.09 0.30 2.77
C THR A 56 2.30 1.01 3.37
N VAL A 57 2.33 1.20 4.69
CA VAL A 57 3.49 1.80 5.39
C VAL A 57 4.73 0.94 5.21
N ASP A 58 4.61 -0.37 5.33
CA ASP A 58 5.74 -1.28 5.17
C ASP A 58 6.20 -1.36 3.71
N SER A 59 5.29 -1.37 2.74
CA SER A 59 5.62 -1.30 1.30
C SER A 59 6.34 -0.01 0.96
N ALA A 60 5.96 1.13 1.56
CA ALA A 60 6.67 2.39 1.37
C ALA A 60 8.12 2.32 1.88
N LYS A 61 8.35 1.75 3.07
CA LYS A 61 9.70 1.54 3.62
C LYS A 61 10.51 0.56 2.79
N LEU A 62 9.87 -0.52 2.30
CA LEU A 62 10.52 -1.50 1.44
C LEU A 62 10.96 -0.83 0.14
N LEU A 63 10.12 -0.01 -0.49
CA LEU A 63 10.47 0.70 -1.71
C LEU A 63 11.63 1.70 -1.50
N ASP A 64 11.60 2.45 -0.39
CA ASP A 64 12.65 3.39 0.01
C ASP A 64 14.02 2.69 0.21
N ALA A 65 14.01 1.44 0.66
CA ALA A 65 15.22 0.64 0.84
C ALA A 65 15.80 0.07 -0.48
N THR A 66 15.08 0.18 -1.60
CA THR A 66 15.55 -0.31 -2.91
C THR A 66 16.48 0.70 -3.59
N PRO A 67 17.31 0.27 -4.57
CA PRO A 67 18.04 1.19 -5.43
C PRO A 67 17.19 1.78 -6.58
N ALA A 68 15.85 1.69 -6.52
CA ALA A 68 14.98 2.31 -7.53
C ALA A 68 15.16 3.83 -7.56
N GLY A 69 15.36 4.36 -8.77
CA GLY A 69 15.64 5.78 -8.95
C GLY A 69 14.37 6.62 -9.07
N PHE A 70 14.48 7.91 -8.78
CA PHE A 70 13.52 8.88 -9.28
C PHE A 70 13.79 9.18 -10.76
N ALA A 71 12.76 9.24 -11.58
CA ALA A 71 12.86 9.75 -12.95
C ALA A 71 11.53 10.33 -13.44
N PRO A 72 11.53 11.47 -14.17
CA PRO A 72 10.35 11.93 -14.88
C PRO A 72 9.95 10.93 -15.96
N PHE A 73 8.70 10.99 -16.42
CA PHE A 73 8.16 10.09 -17.44
C PHE A 73 9.06 9.96 -18.69
N ALA A 74 9.66 11.07 -19.13
CA ALA A 74 10.54 11.10 -20.31
C ALA A 74 11.77 10.18 -20.18
N THR A 75 12.28 9.97 -18.97
CA THR A 75 13.48 9.17 -18.66
C THR A 75 13.21 7.99 -17.73
N SER A 76 11.94 7.65 -17.51
CA SER A 76 11.56 6.47 -16.71
C SER A 76 12.16 5.19 -17.29
N ARG A 77 12.39 4.19 -16.44
CA ARG A 77 12.88 2.86 -16.84
C ARG A 77 12.20 1.78 -16.00
N CYS A 78 12.01 0.62 -16.61
CA CYS A 78 11.44 -0.57 -15.97
C CYS A 78 12.16 -1.81 -16.50
N ASN A 79 12.15 -2.90 -15.73
CA ASN A 79 12.74 -4.16 -16.17
C ASN A 79 11.99 -4.69 -17.43
N PRO A 80 12.66 -4.77 -18.60
CA PRO A 80 12.02 -5.21 -19.83
C PRO A 80 11.64 -6.69 -19.81
N GLN A 81 12.05 -7.48 -18.81
CA GLN A 81 11.54 -8.83 -18.63
C GLN A 81 10.03 -8.85 -18.37
N TYR A 82 9.52 -7.87 -17.62
CA TYR A 82 8.13 -7.86 -17.14
C TYR A 82 7.29 -6.73 -17.75
N TRP A 83 7.92 -5.61 -18.09
CA TRP A 83 7.23 -4.38 -18.45
C TRP A 83 7.67 -3.87 -19.84
N ASN A 84 6.71 -3.37 -20.61
CA ASN A 84 6.96 -2.52 -21.77
C ASN A 84 6.84 -1.06 -21.33
N ARG A 85 7.91 -0.28 -21.46
CA ARG A 85 7.82 1.17 -21.29
C ARG A 85 7.09 1.78 -22.50
N THR A 86 5.97 2.45 -22.22
CA THR A 86 5.19 3.18 -23.23
C THR A 86 5.91 4.44 -23.70
N ARG A 87 5.43 5.05 -24.79
CA ARG A 87 6.03 6.30 -25.30
C ARG A 87 5.89 7.45 -24.30
N GLU A 88 4.83 7.41 -23.51
CA GLU A 88 4.47 8.37 -22.47
C GLU A 88 5.20 8.09 -21.14
N GLY A 89 6.06 7.08 -21.07
CA GLY A 89 6.85 6.76 -19.88
C GLY A 89 6.16 5.89 -18.83
N GLY A 90 4.91 5.47 -19.07
CA GLY A 90 4.21 4.50 -18.22
C GLY A 90 4.67 3.06 -18.46
N PHE A 91 4.45 2.18 -17.48
CA PHE A 91 4.85 0.77 -17.53
C PHE A 91 3.64 -0.10 -17.84
N ARG A 92 3.68 -0.80 -18.99
CA ARG A 92 2.64 -1.73 -19.40
C ARG A 92 3.10 -3.15 -19.13
N LEU A 93 2.37 -3.88 -18.30
CA LEU A 93 2.64 -5.29 -18.04
C LEU A 93 2.64 -6.08 -19.36
N LYS A 94 3.63 -6.96 -19.54
CA LYS A 94 3.68 -7.86 -20.69
C LYS A 94 2.60 -8.92 -20.61
N GLU A 95 2.10 -9.32 -21.78
CA GLU A 95 1.10 -10.39 -21.88
C GLU A 95 1.66 -11.71 -21.31
N GLY A 96 0.84 -12.43 -20.55
CA GLY A 96 1.21 -13.69 -19.92
C GLY A 96 2.10 -13.57 -18.67
N VAL A 97 2.53 -12.37 -18.28
CA VAL A 97 3.27 -12.14 -17.03
C VAL A 97 2.30 -12.05 -15.85
N GLU A 98 2.59 -12.75 -14.76
CA GLU A 98 1.84 -12.62 -13.51
C GLU A 98 2.07 -11.24 -12.88
N PRO A 99 1.01 -10.45 -12.57
CA PRO A 99 1.17 -9.11 -12.01
C PRO A 99 1.96 -9.09 -10.69
N ALA A 100 1.74 -10.07 -9.81
CA ALA A 100 2.43 -10.16 -8.53
C ALA A 100 3.94 -10.32 -8.73
N THR A 101 4.38 -11.23 -9.61
CA THR A 101 5.79 -11.41 -9.93
C THR A 101 6.43 -10.13 -10.48
N ALA A 102 5.75 -9.44 -11.39
CA ALA A 102 6.26 -8.20 -11.98
C ALA A 102 6.35 -7.05 -10.97
N LEU A 103 5.43 -6.98 -10.01
CA LEU A 103 5.45 -6.00 -8.93
C LEU A 103 6.57 -6.31 -7.92
N PHE A 104 6.72 -7.58 -7.49
CA PHE A 104 7.79 -7.96 -6.57
C PHE A 104 9.19 -7.74 -7.16
N ASP A 105 9.34 -7.89 -8.48
CA ASP A 105 10.60 -7.57 -9.16
C ASP A 105 11.04 -6.10 -8.98
N ILE A 106 10.12 -5.16 -8.75
CA ILE A 106 10.46 -3.76 -8.46
C ILE A 106 11.22 -3.66 -7.13
N PHE A 107 10.84 -4.47 -6.13
CA PHE A 107 11.47 -4.49 -4.82
C PHE A 107 12.79 -5.29 -4.83
N GLU A 108 12.86 -6.35 -5.63
CA GLU A 108 14.03 -7.23 -5.69
C GLU A 108 15.14 -6.72 -6.62
N ASN A 109 14.77 -6.04 -7.70
CA ASN A 109 15.69 -5.58 -8.76
C ASN A 109 15.53 -4.06 -8.99
N GLY A 110 15.40 -3.29 -7.92
CA GLY A 110 15.10 -1.86 -7.95
C GLY A 110 16.01 -1.05 -8.88
N GLU A 111 17.27 -1.44 -9.07
CA GLU A 111 18.23 -0.76 -9.94
C GLU A 111 17.77 -0.69 -11.41
N LYS A 112 16.94 -1.66 -11.83
CA LYS A 112 16.32 -1.73 -13.17
C LYS A 112 15.16 -0.73 -13.34
N TYR A 113 14.79 -0.04 -12.26
CA TYR A 113 13.62 0.83 -12.22
C TYR A 113 13.98 2.28 -11.91
N ALA A 114 13.28 3.20 -12.58
CA ALA A 114 13.10 4.56 -12.09
C ALA A 114 11.82 5.17 -12.63
N PHE A 115 11.11 5.88 -11.75
CA PHE A 115 9.77 6.36 -12.03
C PHE A 115 9.40 7.58 -11.18
N GLU A 116 8.29 8.22 -11.56
CA GLU A 116 7.74 9.40 -10.89
C GLU A 116 7.11 9.07 -9.53
N CYS A 117 6.94 10.08 -8.70
CA CYS A 117 6.30 9.94 -7.37
C CYS A 117 4.87 9.40 -7.47
N ALA A 118 4.11 9.81 -8.49
CA ALA A 118 2.76 9.30 -8.73
C ALA A 118 2.74 7.79 -9.05
N THR A 119 3.78 7.29 -9.74
CA THR A 119 3.92 5.85 -10.02
C THR A 119 4.33 5.09 -8.76
N ALA A 120 5.24 5.67 -7.96
CA ALA A 120 5.66 5.10 -6.67
C ALA A 120 4.47 4.88 -5.71
N VAL A 121 3.56 5.84 -5.63
CA VAL A 121 2.35 5.72 -4.79
C VAL A 121 1.51 4.52 -5.23
N VAL A 122 1.29 4.31 -6.52
CA VAL A 122 0.50 3.17 -7.03
C VAL A 122 1.21 1.83 -6.78
N ILE A 123 2.54 1.77 -6.81
CA ILE A 123 3.31 0.56 -6.49
C ILE A 123 3.20 0.17 -5.01
N VAL A 124 3.07 1.17 -4.13
CA VAL A 124 3.01 0.98 -2.67
C VAL A 124 1.60 0.58 -2.17
N LEU A 125 0.56 0.82 -2.97
CA LEU A 125 -0.85 0.53 -2.66
C LEU A 125 -1.24 -0.92 -2.99
#